data_AF-A0A6G1SSB3-F1
#
_entry.id   AF-A0A6G1SSB3-F1
#
_cell.length_a   1.000
_cell.length_b   1.000
_cell.length_c   1.000
_cell.angle_alpha   90.00
_cell.angle_beta   90.00
_cell.angle_gamma   90.00
#
_symmetry.space_group_name_H-M   'P 1'
#
loop_
_entity.id
_entity.type
_entity.pdbx_description
1 polymer ?
#
loop_
_entity_poly.entity_id
_entity_poly.type
_entity_poly.pdbx_seq_one_letter_code
_entity_poly.pdbx_strand_id
1 'polypeptide(L)'
;MTTGTDDRLTQPHLTPQRAALEMLAAWMGERFFRTFRFSEGDPAPFDAVLAQRERRIGVSVGLLWDEPPAEVTGDVEALPGAAELGELLTDDLDAWDEGGYVVWVPPQAQLPTDEPARSDFRISLGRGLRGLQPGERREVRLPVTLKLAKINADGAYVSVSGTLASQWTTISEGVQGAYHLDARALHRLPEESAEVDIIVSRVRDRAALLNTEELTDVRVHDYWLVSRLPAGAPRGVLVVGAPPELDPQDGTASRRAFRRSVQRAVEQRRAGDCELSVLVVMGALRHIGDELVTAGLRGMNPATYGALDLVALVADGQVRQVLQPRTLPWEQPR
;
A
#
# COMPACT_ATOMS: atom_id res chain seq x y z
N MET A 1 31.53 4.90 -34.99
CA MET A 1 30.88 5.64 -33.90
C MET A 1 29.42 5.83 -34.27
N THR A 2 28.60 4.83 -34.00
CA THR A 2 27.14 4.90 -34.13
C THR A 2 26.61 5.33 -32.78
N THR A 3 26.11 6.57 -32.72
CA THR A 3 25.35 7.13 -31.61
C THR A 3 24.09 6.28 -31.42
N GLY A 4 24.04 5.49 -30.34
CA GLY A 4 22.83 4.83 -29.90
C GLY A 4 21.83 5.89 -29.46
N THR A 5 20.74 6.01 -30.20
CA THR A 5 19.59 6.80 -29.80
C THR A 5 19.02 6.15 -28.55
N ASP A 6 18.96 6.92 -27.47
CA ASP A 6 18.49 6.51 -26.15
C ASP A 6 17.00 6.12 -26.23
N ASP A 7 16.74 4.82 -26.32
CA ASP A 7 15.41 4.20 -26.44
C ASP A 7 14.59 4.26 -25.12
N ARG A 8 15.08 5.01 -24.12
CA ARG A 8 14.46 5.18 -22.79
C ARG A 8 13.24 6.11 -22.79
N LEU A 9 12.97 6.85 -23.87
CA LEU A 9 11.87 7.82 -23.96
C LEU A 9 10.51 7.24 -24.37
N THR A 10 10.42 5.93 -24.61
CA THR A 10 9.19 5.31 -25.14
C THR A 10 8.62 4.18 -24.27
N GLN A 11 9.24 3.89 -23.12
CA GLN A 11 8.69 2.88 -22.20
C GLN A 11 7.70 3.54 -21.22
N PRO A 12 6.53 2.94 -20.99
CA PRO A 12 5.57 3.46 -20.02
C PRO A 12 6.23 3.50 -18.62
N HIS A 13 6.33 4.68 -18.03
CA HIS A 13 6.88 4.81 -16.67
C HIS A 13 5.95 4.15 -15.65
N LEU A 14 6.54 3.51 -14.63
CA LEU A 14 5.78 2.92 -13.55
C LEU A 14 5.29 4.00 -12.57
N THR A 15 3.99 4.24 -12.56
CA THR A 15 3.32 5.19 -11.64
C THR A 15 2.39 4.43 -10.68
N PRO A 16 1.96 5.04 -9.55
CA PRO A 16 0.96 4.43 -8.67
C PRO A 16 -0.31 4.01 -9.41
N GLN A 17 -0.81 4.86 -10.30
CA GLN A 17 -2.01 4.58 -11.09
C GLN A 17 -1.77 3.38 -12.03
N ARG A 18 -0.61 3.33 -12.69
CA ARG A 18 -0.25 2.20 -13.56
C ARG A 18 -0.14 0.90 -12.76
N ALA A 19 0.51 0.92 -11.60
CA ALA A 19 0.62 -0.25 -10.73
C ALA A 19 -0.76 -0.77 -10.27
N ALA A 20 -1.68 0.12 -9.86
CA ALA A 20 -3.06 -0.26 -9.53
C ALA A 20 -3.78 -0.91 -10.71
N LEU A 21 -3.61 -0.37 -11.91
CA LEU A 21 -4.23 -0.90 -13.13
C LEU A 21 -3.70 -2.30 -13.48
N GLU A 22 -2.38 -2.52 -13.40
CA GLU A 22 -1.77 -3.83 -13.65
C GLU A 22 -2.30 -4.88 -12.66
N MET A 23 -2.32 -4.54 -11.37
CA MET A 23 -2.85 -5.42 -10.32
C MET A 23 -4.34 -5.70 -10.52
N LEU A 24 -5.14 -4.69 -10.87
CA LEU A 24 -6.56 -4.87 -11.19
C LEU A 24 -6.74 -5.82 -12.38
N ALA A 25 -6.01 -5.62 -13.47
CA ALA A 25 -6.16 -6.44 -14.67
C ALA A 25 -5.84 -7.92 -14.40
N ALA A 26 -4.77 -8.18 -13.66
CA ALA A 26 -4.42 -9.54 -13.23
C ALA A 26 -5.48 -10.14 -12.29
N TRP A 27 -5.89 -9.39 -11.26
CA TRP A 27 -6.93 -9.82 -10.33
C TRP A 27 -8.25 -10.13 -11.04
N MET A 28 -8.69 -9.28 -11.98
CA MET A 28 -9.89 -9.53 -12.78
C MET A 28 -9.71 -10.82 -13.61
N GLY A 29 -8.51 -11.03 -14.16
CA GLY A 29 -8.22 -12.21 -14.95
C GLY A 29 -8.33 -13.51 -14.15
N GLU A 30 -7.78 -13.52 -12.94
CA GLU A 30 -7.90 -14.63 -12.00
C GLU A 30 -9.34 -14.82 -11.52
N ARG A 31 -10.01 -13.73 -11.12
CA ARG A 31 -11.35 -13.75 -10.52
C ARG A 31 -12.44 -14.21 -11.49
N PHE A 32 -12.30 -13.84 -12.75
CA PHE A 32 -13.30 -14.10 -13.80
C PHE A 32 -12.84 -15.12 -14.85
N PHE A 33 -11.64 -15.71 -14.69
CA PHE A 33 -11.02 -16.67 -15.61
C PHE A 33 -10.98 -16.16 -17.06
N ARG A 34 -10.50 -14.93 -17.24
CA ARG A 34 -10.44 -14.22 -18.54
C ARG A 34 -9.11 -13.48 -18.68
N THR A 35 -8.80 -13.06 -19.89
CA THR A 35 -7.63 -12.20 -20.16
C THR A 35 -8.10 -10.77 -20.41
N PHE A 36 -7.58 -9.84 -19.63
CA PHE A 36 -7.80 -8.40 -19.78
C PHE A 36 -6.48 -7.77 -20.24
N ARG A 37 -6.51 -6.96 -21.29
CA ARG A 37 -5.32 -6.27 -21.83
C ARG A 37 -5.60 -4.79 -21.93
N PHE A 38 -4.57 -3.96 -21.76
CA PHE A 38 -4.70 -2.53 -22.02
C PHE A 38 -5.00 -2.29 -23.51
N SER A 39 -5.97 -1.42 -23.79
CA SER A 39 -6.21 -0.94 -25.15
C SER A 39 -5.15 0.08 -25.53
N GLU A 40 -4.68 0.04 -26.78
CA GLU A 40 -3.72 1.00 -27.34
C GLU A 40 -4.39 2.30 -27.85
N GLY A 41 -5.74 2.34 -27.88
CA GLY A 41 -6.49 3.52 -28.31
C GLY A 41 -6.59 4.59 -27.22
N ASP A 42 -7.17 5.74 -27.59
CA ASP A 42 -7.46 6.82 -26.64
C ASP A 42 -8.34 6.31 -25.48
N PRO A 43 -7.83 6.35 -24.23
CA PRO A 43 -8.60 5.89 -23.07
C PRO A 43 -9.73 6.85 -22.71
N ALA A 44 -9.72 8.10 -23.22
CA ALA A 44 -10.70 9.10 -22.87
C ALA A 44 -12.15 8.61 -23.08
N PRO A 45 -13.06 8.92 -22.15
CA PRO A 45 -12.88 9.79 -20.98
C PRO A 45 -12.29 9.10 -19.73
N PHE A 46 -11.97 7.81 -19.80
CA PHE A 46 -11.43 7.03 -18.69
C PHE A 46 -9.92 7.26 -18.52
N ASP A 47 -9.38 6.84 -17.38
CA ASP A 47 -7.93 6.90 -17.14
C ASP A 47 -7.22 5.74 -17.85
N ALA A 48 -7.91 4.62 -18.01
CA ALA A 48 -7.47 3.49 -18.83
C ALA A 48 -8.66 2.70 -19.37
N VAL A 49 -8.38 1.90 -20.40
CA VAL A 49 -9.35 0.96 -20.98
C VAL A 49 -8.74 -0.42 -21.01
N LEU A 50 -9.45 -1.39 -20.43
CA LEU A 50 -9.14 -2.80 -20.57
C LEU A 50 -10.02 -3.41 -21.66
N ALA A 51 -9.40 -4.14 -22.59
CA ALA A 51 -10.05 -4.90 -23.62
C ALA A 51 -10.16 -6.38 -23.21
N GLN A 52 -11.35 -6.95 -23.40
CA GLN A 52 -11.62 -8.38 -23.25
C GLN A 52 -12.35 -8.86 -24.52
N ARG A 53 -11.59 -9.41 -25.47
CA ARG A 53 -12.08 -9.66 -26.85
C ARG A 53 -12.63 -8.36 -27.45
N GLU A 54 -13.92 -8.31 -27.80
CA GLU A 54 -14.60 -7.15 -28.37
C GLU A 54 -15.17 -6.19 -27.30
N ARG A 55 -15.06 -6.54 -26.00
CA ARG A 55 -15.64 -5.75 -24.91
C ARG A 55 -14.65 -4.71 -24.40
N ARG A 56 -15.17 -3.51 -24.12
CA ARG A 56 -14.45 -2.35 -23.59
C ARG A 56 -14.82 -2.14 -22.12
N ILE A 57 -13.81 -2.13 -21.26
CA ILE A 57 -13.95 -1.90 -19.82
C ILE A 57 -13.29 -0.56 -19.51
N GLY A 58 -14.09 0.43 -19.16
CA GLY A 58 -13.61 1.75 -18.76
C GLY A 58 -13.14 1.72 -17.31
N VAL A 59 -11.92 2.15 -17.06
CA VAL A 59 -11.31 2.14 -15.72
C VAL A 59 -10.92 3.55 -15.28
N SER A 60 -11.43 3.95 -14.13
CA SER A 60 -11.08 5.17 -13.40
C SER A 60 -10.18 4.82 -12.23
N VAL A 61 -9.15 5.62 -11.97
CA VAL A 61 -8.12 5.38 -10.94
C VAL A 61 -8.07 6.52 -9.94
N GLY A 62 -8.34 6.26 -8.66
CA GLY A 62 -8.23 7.25 -7.59
C GLY A 62 -7.11 6.93 -6.59
N LEU A 63 -6.45 7.93 -6.02
CA LEU A 63 -5.59 7.77 -4.85
C LEU A 63 -6.34 8.27 -3.60
N LEU A 64 -6.24 7.53 -2.49
CA LEU A 64 -6.94 7.87 -1.25
C LEU A 64 -6.20 8.92 -0.40
N TRP A 65 -5.06 9.42 -0.88
CA TRP A 65 -4.23 10.43 -0.22
C TRP A 65 -3.94 11.66 -1.10
N ASP A 66 -4.55 11.76 -2.28
CA ASP A 66 -4.48 12.97 -3.12
C ASP A 66 -5.38 14.07 -2.54
N GLU A 67 -4.93 14.70 -1.45
CA GLU A 67 -5.24 16.09 -1.11
C GLU A 67 -3.92 16.84 -0.93
N PRO A 68 -3.45 17.65 -1.90
CA PRO A 68 -2.66 18.78 -1.48
C PRO A 68 -3.56 19.63 -0.56
N PRO A 69 -3.08 20.08 0.61
CA PRO A 69 -3.75 21.15 1.33
C PRO A 69 -4.00 22.30 0.35
N ALA A 70 -5.15 22.96 0.44
CA ALA A 70 -5.56 24.04 -0.49
C ALA A 70 -4.55 25.21 -0.58
N GLU A 71 -3.52 25.22 0.28
CA GLU A 71 -2.48 26.24 0.37
C GLU A 71 -1.14 25.82 -0.27
N VAL A 72 -0.97 24.57 -0.73
CA VAL A 72 0.28 24.10 -1.35
C VAL A 72 0.11 23.93 -2.85
N THR A 73 0.47 24.99 -3.60
CA THR A 73 0.46 25.03 -5.07
C THR A 73 1.80 24.60 -5.65
N GLY A 74 2.16 23.33 -5.47
CA GLY A 74 3.31 22.70 -6.11
C GLY A 74 3.10 21.19 -6.22
N ASP A 75 3.83 20.54 -7.13
CA ASP A 75 3.93 19.09 -7.24
C ASP A 75 4.65 18.56 -5.97
N VAL A 76 3.92 18.46 -4.87
CA VAL A 76 4.43 17.85 -3.64
C VAL A 76 4.46 16.36 -3.88
N GLU A 77 5.66 15.79 -3.97
CA GLU A 77 5.85 14.35 -3.91
C GLU A 77 5.15 13.83 -2.64
N ALA A 78 4.15 12.96 -2.81
CA ALA A 78 3.32 12.48 -1.70
C ALA A 78 4.14 11.82 -0.58
N LEU A 79 5.32 11.28 -0.91
CA LEU A 79 6.28 10.75 0.04
C LEU A 79 7.68 11.23 -0.37
N PRO A 80 8.31 12.16 0.35
CA PRO A 80 9.62 12.69 0.00
C PRO A 80 10.68 11.59 -0.16
N GLY A 81 11.40 11.60 -1.29
CA GLY A 81 12.50 10.67 -1.56
C GLY A 81 12.05 9.29 -2.09
N ALA A 82 10.76 9.10 -2.35
CA ALA A 82 10.23 7.86 -2.90
C ALA A 82 10.71 7.60 -4.33
N ALA A 83 10.73 8.64 -5.17
CA ALA A 83 11.24 8.56 -6.54
C ALA A 83 12.73 8.22 -6.56
N GLU A 84 13.54 8.93 -5.76
CA GLU A 84 14.99 8.71 -5.66
C GLU A 84 15.31 7.28 -5.17
N LEU A 85 14.60 6.80 -4.15
CA LEU A 85 14.77 5.42 -3.68
C LEU A 85 14.33 4.39 -4.75
N GLY A 86 13.24 4.66 -5.47
CA GLY A 86 12.75 3.82 -6.56
C GLY A 86 13.77 3.69 -7.70
N GLU A 87 14.41 4.79 -8.09
CA GLU A 87 15.50 4.80 -9.07
C GLU A 87 16.69 3.95 -8.60
N LEU A 88 17.15 4.17 -7.36
CA LEU A 88 18.26 3.42 -6.80
C LEU A 88 17.99 1.91 -6.68
N LEU A 89 16.77 1.53 -6.31
CA LEU A 89 16.36 0.12 -6.26
C LEU A 89 16.19 -0.47 -7.66
N THR A 90 15.77 0.34 -8.64
CA THR A 90 15.72 -0.07 -10.05
C THR A 90 17.13 -0.38 -10.55
N ASP A 91 18.09 0.50 -10.31
CA ASP A 91 19.50 0.28 -10.68
C ASP A 91 20.08 -1.00 -10.04
N ASP A 92 19.72 -1.30 -8.79
CA ASP A 92 20.15 -2.52 -8.09
C ASP A 92 19.58 -3.81 -8.67
N LEU A 93 18.35 -3.74 -9.20
CA LEU A 93 17.63 -4.87 -9.78
C LEU A 93 17.89 -5.05 -11.27
N ASP A 94 18.28 -3.99 -11.96
CA ASP A 94 18.47 -3.95 -13.41
C ASP A 94 19.50 -4.97 -13.92
N ALA A 95 20.39 -5.43 -13.04
CA ALA A 95 21.34 -6.50 -13.32
C ALA A 95 20.74 -7.92 -13.28
N TRP A 96 19.49 -8.10 -12.84
CA TRP A 96 18.94 -9.40 -12.46
C TRP A 96 17.53 -9.72 -12.99
N ASP A 97 16.67 -8.72 -13.23
CA ASP A 97 15.27 -8.95 -13.62
C ASP A 97 14.69 -7.77 -14.41
N GLU A 98 13.75 -8.05 -15.33
CA GLU A 98 13.08 -7.05 -16.18
C GLU A 98 11.66 -6.70 -15.68
N GLY A 99 11.31 -7.13 -14.46
CA GLY A 99 9.99 -6.93 -13.88
C GLY A 99 9.71 -5.54 -13.31
N GLY A 100 8.42 -5.25 -13.13
CA GLY A 100 7.94 -4.13 -12.31
C GLY A 100 7.74 -4.55 -10.85
N TYR A 101 8.09 -3.68 -9.91
CA TYR A 101 7.99 -3.94 -8.47
C TYR A 101 7.37 -2.76 -7.74
N VAL A 102 6.79 -3.03 -6.57
CA VAL A 102 6.24 -2.02 -5.69
C VAL A 102 6.73 -2.25 -4.27
N VAL A 103 7.25 -1.19 -3.64
CA VAL A 103 7.50 -1.11 -2.19
C VAL A 103 6.34 -0.35 -1.57
N TRP A 104 5.59 -1.01 -0.69
CA TRP A 104 4.45 -0.43 0.00
C TRP A 104 4.90 0.16 1.33
N VAL A 105 4.97 1.49 1.39
CA VAL A 105 5.35 2.23 2.58
C VAL A 105 4.16 2.24 3.56
N PRO A 106 4.32 1.72 4.79
CA PRO A 106 3.28 1.79 5.80
C PRO A 106 2.91 3.24 6.12
N PRO A 107 1.66 3.50 6.53
CA PRO A 107 1.24 4.82 6.97
C PRO A 107 2.15 5.39 8.07
N GLN A 108 2.38 6.70 8.03
CA GLN A 108 3.21 7.46 8.98
C GLN A 108 4.70 7.08 8.98
N ALA A 109 5.13 6.13 8.14
CA ALA A 109 6.54 5.81 7.97
C ALA A 109 7.24 6.90 7.14
N GLN A 110 8.52 7.13 7.46
CA GLN A 110 9.38 8.05 6.73
C GLN A 110 10.51 7.27 6.08
N LEU A 111 10.94 7.71 4.89
CA LEU A 111 12.10 7.15 4.23
C LEU A 111 13.38 7.72 4.87
N PRO A 112 14.38 6.88 5.21
CA PRO A 112 15.65 7.39 5.73
C PRO A 112 16.38 8.24 4.68
N THR A 113 16.78 9.46 5.05
CA THR A 113 17.50 10.39 4.17
C THR A 113 19.00 10.35 4.36
N ASP A 114 19.46 9.99 5.56
CA ASP A 114 20.86 10.11 5.98
C ASP A 114 21.60 8.76 5.97
N GLU A 115 22.91 8.81 5.71
CA GLU A 115 23.78 7.63 5.78
C GLU A 115 24.27 7.34 7.21
N PRO A 116 24.43 6.07 7.61
CA PRO A 116 24.33 4.84 6.80
C PRO A 116 22.90 4.28 6.65
N ALA A 117 21.91 4.87 7.33
CA ALA A 117 20.56 4.30 7.42
C ALA A 117 19.88 4.19 6.05
N ARG A 118 20.09 5.18 5.17
CA ARG A 118 19.59 5.18 3.80
C ARG A 118 20.12 3.99 2.99
N SER A 119 21.43 3.75 3.01
CA SER A 119 22.03 2.61 2.30
C SER A 119 21.61 1.26 2.88
N ASP A 120 21.59 1.12 4.21
CA ASP A 120 21.16 -0.12 4.88
C ASP A 120 19.70 -0.46 4.55
N PHE A 121 18.85 0.56 4.49
CA PHE A 121 17.44 0.45 4.12
C PHE A 121 17.26 0.00 2.67
N ARG A 122 17.95 0.67 1.71
CA ARG A 122 17.98 0.27 0.30
C ARG A 122 18.43 -1.19 0.12
N ILE A 123 19.52 -1.59 0.77
CA ILE A 123 20.05 -2.96 0.68
C ILE A 123 19.02 -3.97 1.21
N SER A 124 18.34 -3.66 2.31
CA SER A 124 17.32 -4.54 2.91
C SER A 124 16.12 -4.72 1.98
N LEU A 125 15.61 -3.63 1.41
CA LEU A 125 14.52 -3.68 0.42
C LEU A 125 14.94 -4.39 -0.87
N GLY A 126 16.11 -4.09 -1.41
CA GLY A 126 16.65 -4.73 -2.60
C GLY A 126 16.79 -6.25 -2.44
N ARG A 127 17.19 -6.73 -1.26
CA ARG A 127 17.17 -8.17 -0.95
C ARG A 127 15.75 -8.73 -0.87
N GLY A 128 14.81 -7.98 -0.30
CA GLY A 128 13.40 -8.37 -0.22
C GLY A 128 12.74 -8.57 -1.57
N LEU A 129 13.07 -7.70 -2.54
CA LEU A 129 12.53 -7.71 -3.90
C LEU A 129 13.02 -8.88 -4.75
N ARG A 130 14.22 -9.41 -4.46
CA ARG A 130 14.82 -10.50 -5.25
C ARG A 130 14.04 -11.81 -5.12
N GLY A 131 13.91 -12.49 -6.25
CA GLY A 131 13.33 -13.83 -6.35
C GLY A 131 11.81 -13.88 -6.23
N LEU A 132 11.11 -12.74 -6.19
CA LEU A 132 9.65 -12.70 -6.27
C LEU A 132 9.18 -13.13 -7.66
N GLN A 133 8.19 -14.02 -7.71
CA GLN A 133 7.47 -14.37 -8.93
C GLN A 133 6.44 -13.28 -9.28
N PRO A 134 6.04 -13.14 -10.56
CA PRO A 134 5.00 -12.16 -10.93
C PRO A 134 3.71 -12.35 -10.12
N GLY A 135 3.21 -11.27 -9.52
CA GLY A 135 2.05 -11.30 -8.63
C GLY A 135 2.34 -11.73 -7.18
N GLU A 136 3.58 -12.13 -6.87
CA GLU A 136 4.00 -12.48 -5.50
C GLU A 136 4.26 -11.23 -4.66
N ARG A 137 4.01 -11.35 -3.36
CA ARG A 137 4.33 -10.35 -2.33
C ARG A 137 5.06 -10.97 -1.15
N ARG A 138 5.85 -10.17 -0.44
CA ARG A 138 6.67 -10.62 0.70
C ARG A 138 6.85 -9.50 1.72
N GLU A 139 6.82 -9.86 3.00
CA GLU A 139 7.21 -8.96 4.09
C GLU A 139 8.74 -8.92 4.25
N VAL A 140 9.29 -7.71 4.27
CA VAL A 140 10.70 -7.40 4.52
C VAL A 140 10.86 -6.93 5.95
N ARG A 141 11.75 -7.60 6.68
CA ARG A 141 12.06 -7.27 8.08
C ARG A 141 13.07 -6.14 8.13
N LEU A 142 12.66 -5.00 8.68
CA LEU A 142 13.48 -3.81 8.83
C LEU A 142 13.77 -3.57 10.31
N PRO A 143 15.03 -3.55 10.76
CA PRO A 143 15.34 -3.36 12.17
C PRO A 143 14.84 -2.02 12.71
N VAL A 144 14.10 -2.06 13.82
CA VAL A 144 13.66 -0.86 14.53
C VAL A 144 13.86 -1.02 16.04
N THR A 145 13.95 0.10 16.76
CA THR A 145 14.14 0.10 18.21
C THR A 145 12.96 0.75 18.89
N LEU A 146 12.29 0.00 19.76
CA LEU A 146 11.24 0.49 20.64
C LEU A 146 11.84 0.93 21.97
N LYS A 147 11.18 1.86 22.67
CA LYS A 147 11.61 2.33 23.99
C LYS A 147 10.68 1.79 25.06
N LEU A 148 11.23 1.15 26.09
CA LEU A 148 10.47 0.58 27.20
C LEU A 148 10.99 1.13 28.53
N ALA A 149 10.11 1.77 29.30
CA ALA A 149 10.42 2.31 30.62
C ALA A 149 9.57 1.61 31.69
N LYS A 150 10.18 1.30 32.84
CA LYS A 150 9.44 0.83 34.02
C LYS A 150 9.14 2.02 34.93
N ILE A 151 7.87 2.23 35.21
CA ILE A 151 7.37 3.39 35.96
C ILE A 151 7.10 3.02 37.43
N ASN A 152 6.63 1.80 37.68
CA ASN A 152 6.35 1.32 39.03
C ASN A 152 6.70 -0.16 39.16
N ALA A 153 7.12 -0.58 40.35
CA ALA A 153 7.30 -1.99 40.71
C ALA A 153 5.96 -2.71 40.92
N ASP A 154 4.92 -1.98 41.33
CA ASP A 154 3.60 -2.54 41.58
C ASP A 154 2.73 -2.56 40.32
N GLY A 155 1.85 -3.56 40.24
CA GLY A 155 0.88 -3.73 39.15
C GLY A 155 1.30 -4.76 38.10
N ALA A 156 0.54 -4.83 37.01
CA ALA A 156 0.79 -5.71 35.86
C ALA A 156 0.18 -5.06 34.61
N TYR A 157 0.74 -3.92 34.20
CA TYR A 157 0.18 -3.13 33.10
C TYR A 157 1.27 -2.49 32.26
N VAL A 158 1.09 -2.53 30.94
CA VAL A 158 1.92 -1.78 29.98
C VAL A 158 1.04 -0.81 29.21
N SER A 159 1.32 0.48 29.36
CA SER A 159 0.77 1.50 28.46
C SER A 159 1.55 1.46 27.16
N VAL A 160 0.88 1.22 26.05
CA VAL A 160 1.52 1.08 24.73
C VAL A 160 1.10 2.22 23.81
N SER A 161 2.07 2.90 23.21
CA SER A 161 1.86 3.88 22.14
C SER A 161 2.32 3.30 20.79
N GLY A 162 1.61 3.61 19.71
CA GLY A 162 1.94 3.13 18.36
C GLY A 162 1.28 1.80 18.01
N THR A 163 1.83 1.09 17.02
CA THR A 163 1.15 -0.04 16.36
C THR A 163 0.91 -1.25 17.28
N LEU A 164 1.75 -1.44 18.31
CA LEU A 164 1.54 -2.48 19.32
C LEU A 164 0.40 -2.19 20.30
N ALA A 165 -0.29 -1.04 20.20
CA ALA A 165 -1.39 -0.71 21.11
C ALA A 165 -2.51 -1.75 21.08
N SER A 166 -2.77 -2.41 19.94
CA SER A 166 -3.75 -3.50 19.85
C SER A 166 -3.36 -4.75 20.66
N GLN A 167 -2.09 -4.88 21.01
CA GLN A 167 -1.53 -6.02 21.75
C GLN A 167 -1.29 -5.71 23.24
N TRP A 168 -1.79 -4.57 23.75
CA TRP A 168 -1.49 -4.11 25.11
C TRP A 168 -1.90 -5.11 26.20
N THR A 169 -3.04 -5.78 26.04
CA THR A 169 -3.53 -6.80 26.98
C THR A 169 -2.57 -7.97 27.03
N THR A 170 -2.25 -8.51 25.85
CA THR A 170 -1.30 -9.62 25.71
C THR A 170 0.03 -9.23 26.33
N ILE A 171 0.60 -8.08 26.00
CA ILE A 171 1.87 -7.64 26.60
C ILE A 171 1.78 -7.59 28.14
N SER A 172 0.70 -7.00 28.68
CA SER A 172 0.49 -6.79 30.12
C SER A 172 0.38 -8.08 30.94
N GLU A 173 -0.20 -9.14 30.38
CA GLU A 173 -0.38 -10.43 31.07
C GLU A 173 0.93 -11.11 31.50
N GLY A 174 2.06 -10.72 30.90
CA GLY A 174 3.36 -11.36 31.14
C GLY A 174 4.39 -10.51 31.87
N VAL A 175 4.00 -9.38 32.48
CA VAL A 175 4.93 -8.47 33.16
C VAL A 175 4.57 -8.21 34.62
N GLN A 176 5.58 -7.85 35.42
CA GLN A 176 5.42 -7.43 36.81
C GLN A 176 5.83 -5.96 36.97
N GLY A 177 4.86 -5.12 37.34
CA GLY A 177 4.99 -3.68 37.46
C GLY A 177 4.17 -2.90 36.43
N ALA A 178 4.38 -1.59 36.40
CA ALA A 178 3.78 -0.68 35.44
C ALA A 178 4.83 -0.16 34.46
N TYR A 179 4.54 -0.23 33.16
CA TYR A 179 5.49 0.15 32.10
C TYR A 179 4.88 1.12 31.09
N HIS A 180 5.76 1.84 30.40
CA HIS A 180 5.46 2.60 29.19
C HIS A 180 6.29 2.05 28.03
N LEU A 181 5.60 1.59 26.99
CA LEU A 181 6.19 1.13 25.74
C LEU A 181 5.87 2.15 24.64
N ASP A 182 6.90 2.79 24.11
CA ASP A 182 6.80 3.58 22.89
C ASP A 182 7.17 2.72 21.68
N ALA A 183 6.14 2.29 20.95
CA ALA A 183 6.25 1.49 19.74
C ALA A 183 5.87 2.28 18.47
N ARG A 184 6.00 3.62 18.49
CA ARG A 184 5.73 4.46 17.30
C ARG A 184 6.72 4.26 16.16
N ALA A 185 7.92 3.78 16.45
CA ALA A 185 8.92 3.40 15.44
C ALA A 185 8.55 2.12 14.66
N LEU A 186 7.54 1.37 15.12
CA LEU A 186 7.01 0.20 14.42
C LEU A 186 5.76 0.62 13.64
N HIS A 187 5.84 0.70 12.32
CA HIS A 187 4.72 1.17 11.49
C HIS A 187 3.78 0.06 11.05
N ARG A 188 4.25 -1.18 11.02
CA ARG A 188 3.48 -2.35 10.60
C ARG A 188 3.85 -3.60 11.40
N LEU A 189 2.83 -4.32 11.85
CA LEU A 189 2.98 -5.64 12.46
C LEU A 189 3.05 -6.71 11.36
N PRO A 190 3.71 -7.86 11.63
CA PRO A 190 3.66 -8.99 10.72
C PRO A 190 2.23 -9.53 10.58
N GLU A 191 1.87 -10.04 9.40
CA GLU A 191 0.62 -10.79 9.22
C GLU A 191 0.62 -12.11 10.03
N GLU A 192 1.79 -12.72 10.21
CA GLU A 192 1.92 -13.99 10.92
C GLU A 192 1.86 -13.81 12.43
N SER A 193 0.85 -14.41 13.07
CA SER A 193 0.62 -14.32 14.52
C SER A 193 1.82 -14.76 15.36
N ALA A 194 2.54 -15.80 14.93
CA ALA A 194 3.72 -16.28 15.63
C ALA A 194 4.86 -15.23 15.67
N GLU A 195 4.98 -14.38 14.64
CA GLU A 195 5.96 -13.29 14.61
C GLU A 195 5.54 -12.14 15.55
N VAL A 196 4.23 -11.88 15.67
CA VAL A 196 3.70 -10.95 16.69
C VAL A 196 4.05 -11.45 18.10
N ASP A 197 3.87 -12.74 18.36
CA ASP A 197 4.20 -13.35 19.66
C ASP A 197 5.70 -13.23 19.99
N ILE A 198 6.58 -13.35 18.99
CA ILE A 198 8.02 -13.12 19.15
C ILE A 198 8.31 -11.68 19.59
N ILE A 199 7.62 -10.70 19.00
CA ILE A 199 7.77 -9.28 19.40
C ILE A 199 7.30 -9.08 20.83
N VAL A 200 6.12 -9.60 21.18
CA VAL A 200 5.53 -9.50 22.53
C VAL A 200 6.43 -10.16 23.56
N SER A 201 6.93 -11.37 23.29
CA SER A 201 7.87 -12.08 24.18
C SER A 201 9.12 -11.24 24.41
N ARG A 202 9.70 -10.66 23.35
CA ARG A 202 10.91 -9.84 23.48
C ARG A 202 10.71 -8.60 24.34
N VAL A 203 9.54 -7.96 24.24
CA VAL A 203 9.18 -6.83 25.13
C VAL A 203 9.11 -7.30 26.58
N ARG A 204 8.45 -8.43 26.86
CA ARG A 204 8.34 -9.00 28.21
C ARG A 204 9.70 -9.39 28.79
N ASP A 205 10.55 -10.03 27.98
CA ASP A 205 11.91 -10.41 28.37
C ASP A 205 12.73 -9.19 28.79
N ARG A 206 12.59 -8.07 28.07
CA ARG A 206 13.25 -6.80 28.42
C ARG A 206 12.62 -6.15 29.64
N ALA A 207 11.31 -6.21 29.79
CA ALA A 207 10.59 -5.69 30.95
C ALA A 207 11.04 -6.34 32.26
N ALA A 208 11.28 -7.66 32.24
CA ALA A 208 11.70 -8.45 33.40
C ALA A 208 13.09 -8.04 33.95
N LEU A 209 13.92 -7.40 33.13
CA LEU A 209 15.27 -6.97 33.50
C LEU A 209 15.32 -5.55 34.08
N LEU A 210 14.22 -4.80 34.02
CA LEU A 210 14.19 -3.40 34.43
C LEU A 210 13.85 -3.22 35.91
N ASN A 211 14.62 -2.36 36.57
CA ASN A 211 14.23 -1.73 37.83
C ASN A 211 13.32 -0.52 37.57
N THR A 212 12.64 -0.04 38.61
CA THR A 212 11.82 1.17 38.53
C THR A 212 12.66 2.37 38.10
N GLU A 213 12.09 3.25 37.26
CA GLU A 213 12.73 4.41 36.64
C GLU A 213 13.83 4.08 35.61
N GLU A 214 14.02 2.80 35.26
CA GLU A 214 14.93 2.42 34.19
C GLU A 214 14.23 2.42 32.81
N LEU A 215 15.02 2.76 31.79
CA LEU A 215 14.68 2.72 30.38
C LEU A 215 15.55 1.69 29.67
N THR A 216 14.98 0.94 28.72
CA THR A 216 15.73 0.06 27.84
C THR A 216 15.24 0.10 26.41
N ASP A 217 16.08 -0.42 25.53
CA ASP A 217 15.83 -0.53 24.09
C ASP A 217 15.38 -1.95 23.76
N VAL A 218 14.24 -2.04 23.08
CA VAL A 218 13.71 -3.32 22.58
C VAL A 218 13.90 -3.34 21.06
N ARG A 219 14.92 -4.06 20.60
CA ARG A 219 15.19 -4.23 19.15
C ARG A 219 14.21 -5.22 18.56
N VAL A 220 13.43 -4.81 17.57
CA VAL A 220 12.45 -5.65 16.85
C VAL A 220 12.58 -5.39 15.34
N HIS A 221 11.65 -5.93 14.55
CA HIS A 221 11.56 -5.62 13.12
C HIS A 221 10.22 -4.97 12.82
N ASP A 222 10.24 -4.00 11.91
CA ASP A 222 9.10 -3.52 11.16
C ASP A 222 8.94 -4.37 9.89
N TYR A 223 7.70 -4.60 9.43
CA TYR A 223 7.39 -5.61 8.40
C TYR A 223 6.80 -4.95 7.16
N TRP A 224 7.64 -4.32 6.35
CA TRP A 224 7.19 -3.61 5.14
C TRP A 224 6.88 -4.59 4.03
N LEU A 225 5.88 -4.30 3.20
CA LEU A 225 5.55 -5.18 2.08
C LEU A 225 6.27 -4.73 0.81
N VAL A 226 6.82 -5.71 0.11
CA VAL A 226 7.23 -5.58 -1.29
C VAL A 226 6.44 -6.55 -2.16
N SER A 227 6.18 -6.18 -3.41
CA SER A 227 5.48 -7.04 -4.37
C SER A 227 6.06 -6.92 -5.75
N ARG A 228 6.02 -8.01 -6.51
CA ARG A 228 6.29 -7.97 -7.95
C ARG A 228 4.97 -7.85 -8.69
N LEU A 229 4.90 -6.90 -9.62
CA LEU A 229 3.75 -6.71 -10.47
C LEU A 229 3.54 -7.91 -11.40
N PRO A 230 2.32 -8.09 -11.95
CA PRO A 230 2.04 -9.15 -12.91
C PRO A 230 3.00 -9.13 -14.11
N ALA A 231 3.13 -10.28 -14.78
CA ALA A 231 4.02 -10.42 -15.93
C ALA A 231 3.59 -9.46 -17.06
N GLY A 232 4.55 -8.74 -17.64
CA GLY A 232 4.30 -7.74 -18.68
C GLY A 232 4.01 -6.32 -18.16
N ALA A 233 3.96 -6.12 -16.83
CA ALA A 233 3.94 -4.78 -16.25
C ALA A 233 5.24 -4.02 -16.58
N PRO A 234 5.22 -2.67 -16.62
CA PRO A 234 6.41 -1.87 -16.87
C PRO A 234 7.52 -2.15 -15.87
N ARG A 235 8.77 -2.13 -16.36
CA ARG A 235 9.98 -2.35 -15.56
C ARG A 235 10.19 -1.22 -14.54
N GLY A 236 10.82 -1.58 -13.42
CA GLY A 236 11.33 -0.64 -12.42
C GLY A 236 10.70 -0.85 -11.06
N VAL A 237 11.15 -0.06 -10.09
CA VAL A 237 10.66 -0.09 -8.71
C VAL A 237 9.90 1.18 -8.40
N LEU A 238 8.63 1.01 -8.03
CA LEU A 238 7.80 2.09 -7.50
C LEU A 238 7.80 2.02 -5.96
N VAL A 239 8.15 3.11 -5.30
CA VAL A 239 7.93 3.28 -3.87
C VAL A 239 6.64 4.04 -3.68
N VAL A 240 5.64 3.42 -3.03
CA VAL A 240 4.30 4.00 -2.87
C VAL A 240 3.94 4.16 -1.40
N GLY A 241 3.54 5.37 -1.03
CA GLY A 241 3.09 5.74 0.31
C GLY A 241 2.29 7.03 0.30
N ALA A 242 1.49 7.23 1.33
CA ALA A 242 0.84 8.50 1.60
C ALA A 242 1.77 9.44 2.37
N PRO A 243 1.48 10.75 2.42
CA PRO A 243 2.21 11.69 3.28
C PRO A 243 2.27 11.20 4.73
N PRO A 244 3.41 11.36 5.44
CA PRO A 244 3.56 10.88 6.82
C PRO A 244 2.52 11.45 7.80
N GLU A 245 1.98 12.63 7.50
CA GLU A 245 0.95 13.31 8.30
C GLU A 245 -0.44 12.69 8.13
N LEU A 246 -0.67 11.92 7.05
CA LEU A 246 -1.94 11.30 6.77
C LEU A 246 -2.08 10.00 7.58
N ASP A 247 -2.97 10.01 8.57
CA ASP A 247 -3.44 8.79 9.21
C ASP A 247 -4.67 8.23 8.47
N PRO A 248 -4.54 7.10 7.76
CA PRO A 248 -5.68 6.50 7.07
C PRO A 248 -6.77 6.01 8.05
N GLN A 249 -6.47 5.84 9.35
CA GLN A 249 -7.42 5.39 10.36
C GLN A 249 -8.36 6.50 10.87
N ASP A 250 -7.98 7.79 10.77
CA ASP A 250 -8.93 8.91 10.95
C ASP A 250 -10.07 8.77 9.91
N GLY A 251 -9.69 8.38 8.69
CA GLY A 251 -10.61 8.03 7.62
C GLY A 251 -11.37 9.22 7.04
N THR A 252 -11.28 10.42 7.63
CA THR A 252 -11.93 11.64 7.11
C THR A 252 -11.37 12.04 5.75
N ALA A 253 -10.05 12.09 5.61
CA ALA A 253 -9.37 12.39 4.35
C ALA A 253 -9.65 11.30 3.30
N SER A 254 -9.43 10.02 3.66
CA SER A 254 -9.65 8.89 2.75
C SER A 254 -11.11 8.79 2.27
N ARG A 255 -12.11 9.04 3.13
CA ARG A 255 -13.53 9.08 2.74
C ARG A 255 -13.86 10.27 1.84
N ARG A 256 -13.19 11.43 1.98
CA ARG A 256 -13.34 12.56 1.06
C ARG A 256 -12.73 12.24 -0.31
N ALA A 257 -11.49 11.75 -0.34
CA ALA A 257 -10.81 11.34 -1.57
C ALA A 257 -11.58 10.25 -2.31
N PHE A 258 -12.11 9.26 -1.59
CA PHE A 258 -12.96 8.21 -2.15
C PHE A 258 -14.23 8.78 -2.80
N ARG A 259 -14.97 9.66 -2.11
CA ARG A 259 -16.19 10.28 -2.65
C ARG A 259 -15.93 11.07 -3.93
N ARG A 260 -14.82 11.82 -4.00
CA ARG A 260 -14.41 12.52 -5.22
C ARG A 260 -14.09 11.53 -6.35
N SER A 261 -13.37 10.46 -6.04
CA SER A 261 -13.02 9.42 -7.02
C SER A 261 -14.28 8.75 -7.58
N VAL A 262 -15.29 8.49 -6.74
CA VAL A 262 -16.60 7.98 -7.18
C VAL A 262 -17.31 8.97 -8.10
N GLN A 263 -17.39 10.25 -7.72
CA GLN A 263 -18.05 11.28 -8.53
C GLN A 263 -17.39 11.39 -9.92
N ARG A 264 -16.06 11.48 -9.97
CA ARG A 264 -15.29 11.53 -11.21
C ARG A 264 -15.50 10.28 -12.07
N ALA A 265 -15.45 9.09 -11.48
CA ALA A 265 -15.68 7.84 -12.21
C ALA A 265 -17.08 7.76 -12.82
N VAL A 266 -18.10 8.23 -12.10
CA VAL A 266 -19.48 8.30 -12.61
C VAL A 266 -19.61 9.30 -13.75
N GLU A 267 -18.92 10.45 -13.68
CA GLU A 267 -18.87 11.41 -14.78
C GLU A 267 -18.20 10.82 -16.02
N GLN A 268 -17.03 10.17 -15.86
CA GLN A 268 -16.33 9.48 -16.94
C GLN A 268 -17.21 8.38 -17.56
N ARG A 269 -17.91 7.60 -16.75
CA ARG A 269 -18.85 6.57 -17.24
C ARG A 269 -20.01 7.16 -18.05
N ARG A 270 -20.54 8.32 -17.66
CA ARG A 270 -21.62 8.99 -18.41
C ARG A 270 -21.13 9.59 -19.72
N ALA A 271 -19.89 10.03 -19.77
CA ALA A 271 -19.28 10.61 -20.97
C ALA A 271 -18.75 9.54 -21.95
N GLY A 272 -18.48 8.33 -21.49
CA GLY A 272 -17.80 7.28 -22.25
C GLY A 272 -18.67 6.07 -22.55
N ASP A 273 -18.37 5.41 -23.68
CA ASP A 273 -18.96 4.12 -24.01
C ASP A 273 -18.09 2.96 -23.51
N CYS A 274 -18.71 2.06 -22.74
CA CYS A 274 -18.12 0.84 -22.24
C CYS A 274 -19.21 -0.13 -21.75
N GLU A 275 -18.91 -1.42 -21.76
CA GLU A 275 -19.79 -2.46 -21.24
C GLU A 275 -19.65 -2.66 -19.73
N LEU A 276 -18.51 -2.29 -19.15
CA LEU A 276 -18.24 -2.34 -17.71
C LEU A 276 -17.51 -1.07 -17.28
N SER A 277 -17.95 -0.46 -16.18
CA SER A 277 -17.30 0.67 -15.54
C SER A 277 -16.67 0.24 -14.22
N VAL A 278 -15.36 0.47 -14.11
CA VAL A 278 -14.58 0.09 -12.93
C VAL A 278 -13.95 1.34 -12.31
N LEU A 279 -14.14 1.51 -11.01
CA LEU A 279 -13.30 2.41 -10.21
C LEU A 279 -12.29 1.55 -9.44
N VAL A 280 -11.01 1.78 -9.66
CA VAL A 280 -9.95 1.28 -8.78
C VAL A 280 -9.43 2.43 -7.94
N VAL A 281 -9.35 2.23 -6.63
CA VAL A 281 -8.73 3.18 -5.71
C VAL A 281 -7.51 2.57 -5.07
N MET A 282 -6.44 3.34 -4.93
CA MET A 282 -5.23 2.90 -4.22
C MET A 282 -5.22 3.47 -2.80
N GLY A 283 -4.92 2.64 -1.81
CA GLY A 283 -4.78 3.00 -0.40
C GLY A 283 -3.38 2.71 0.16
N ALA A 284 -2.82 3.64 0.92
CA ALA A 284 -1.64 3.41 1.75
C ALA A 284 -2.14 2.90 3.11
N LEU A 285 -2.16 1.59 3.29
CA LEU A 285 -2.68 0.93 4.48
C LEU A 285 -1.59 0.04 5.09
N ARG A 286 -1.68 -0.23 6.40
CA ARG A 286 -0.81 -1.21 7.06
C ARG A 286 -1.12 -2.60 6.53
N HIS A 287 -2.39 -2.99 6.60
CA HIS A 287 -2.91 -4.18 5.95
C HIS A 287 -4.15 -3.83 5.13
N ILE A 288 -4.43 -4.58 4.05
CA ILE A 288 -5.66 -4.37 3.28
C ILE A 288 -6.94 -4.56 4.11
N GLY A 289 -6.85 -5.31 5.22
CA GLY A 289 -7.94 -5.51 6.17
C GLY A 289 -8.35 -4.25 6.93
N ASP A 290 -7.47 -3.26 7.03
CA ASP A 290 -7.70 -2.02 7.77
C ASP A 290 -8.47 -0.97 6.95
N GLU A 291 -9.01 -1.37 5.80
CA GLU A 291 -9.64 -0.46 4.85
C GLU A 291 -10.98 0.12 5.35
N LEU A 292 -11.16 1.42 5.11
CA LEU A 292 -12.39 2.15 5.42
C LEU A 292 -13.26 2.45 4.19
N VAL A 293 -12.88 1.93 3.02
CA VAL A 293 -13.57 2.18 1.75
C VAL A 293 -14.94 1.50 1.74
N THR A 294 -15.02 0.27 2.24
CA THR A 294 -16.28 -0.46 2.40
C THR A 294 -17.26 0.29 3.30
N ALA A 295 -16.79 0.78 4.45
CA ALA A 295 -17.61 1.59 5.36
C ALA A 295 -18.02 2.92 4.71
N GLY A 296 -17.10 3.56 3.98
CA GLY A 296 -17.36 4.77 3.22
C GLY A 296 -18.45 4.58 2.17
N LEU A 297 -18.38 3.52 1.38
CA LEU A 297 -19.37 3.20 0.35
C LEU A 297 -20.75 2.90 0.95
N ARG A 298 -20.82 2.14 2.05
CA ARG A 298 -22.08 1.86 2.77
C ARG A 298 -22.75 3.12 3.31
N GLY A 299 -21.97 4.14 3.66
CA GLY A 299 -22.48 5.44 4.10
C GLY A 299 -22.94 6.37 2.97
N MET A 300 -22.70 6.02 1.71
CA MET A 300 -23.10 6.84 0.54
C MET A 300 -24.49 6.48 0.06
N ASN A 301 -25.18 7.44 -0.57
CA ASN A 301 -26.42 7.16 -1.28
C ASN A 301 -26.12 6.24 -2.49
N PRO A 302 -26.78 5.08 -2.65
CA PRO A 302 -26.58 4.18 -3.79
C PRO A 302 -26.75 4.83 -5.16
N ALA A 303 -27.57 5.89 -5.27
CA ALA A 303 -27.72 6.64 -6.52
C ALA A 303 -26.43 7.36 -6.94
N THR A 304 -25.52 7.65 -6.01
CA THR A 304 -24.25 8.35 -6.27
C THR A 304 -23.23 7.45 -6.98
N TYR A 305 -23.28 6.13 -6.78
CA TYR A 305 -22.34 5.19 -7.40
C TYR A 305 -23.03 4.14 -8.30
N GLY A 306 -24.34 4.24 -8.50
CA GLY A 306 -25.13 3.24 -9.23
C GLY A 306 -24.78 3.07 -10.72
N ALA A 307 -23.98 3.96 -11.30
CA ALA A 307 -23.46 3.83 -12.67
C ALA A 307 -22.16 3.02 -12.75
N LEU A 308 -21.51 2.74 -11.62
CA LEU A 308 -20.30 1.93 -11.55
C LEU A 308 -20.68 0.46 -11.36
N ASP A 309 -20.01 -0.43 -12.09
CA ASP A 309 -20.23 -1.87 -11.99
C ASP A 309 -19.31 -2.51 -10.95
N LEU A 310 -18.08 -2.02 -10.82
CA LEU A 310 -17.08 -2.55 -9.91
C LEU A 310 -16.34 -1.41 -9.21
N VAL A 311 -16.14 -1.57 -7.90
CA VAL A 311 -15.19 -0.76 -7.14
C VAL A 311 -14.18 -1.72 -6.50
N ALA A 312 -12.91 -1.50 -6.78
CA ALA A 312 -11.80 -2.27 -6.23
C ALA A 312 -10.84 -1.36 -5.45
N LEU A 313 -10.29 -1.88 -4.37
CA LEU A 313 -9.22 -1.27 -3.60
C LEU A 313 -7.92 -2.01 -3.89
N VAL A 314 -6.89 -1.28 -4.26
CA VAL A 314 -5.51 -1.76 -4.32
C VAL A 314 -4.78 -1.19 -3.11
N ALA A 315 -4.30 -2.06 -2.24
CA ALA A 315 -3.47 -1.67 -1.11
C ALA A 315 -2.66 -2.89 -0.71
N ASP A 316 -1.50 -2.67 -0.11
CA ASP A 316 -0.76 -3.76 0.54
C ASP A 316 -0.49 -4.95 -0.42
N GLY A 317 -0.10 -4.62 -1.66
CA GLY A 317 0.21 -5.62 -2.70
C GLY A 317 -0.96 -6.51 -3.11
N GLN A 318 -2.19 -6.13 -2.75
CA GLN A 318 -3.39 -6.92 -3.00
C GLN A 318 -4.51 -6.09 -3.62
N VAL A 319 -5.46 -6.79 -4.24
CA VAL A 319 -6.70 -6.21 -4.76
C VAL A 319 -7.88 -6.78 -3.98
N ARG A 320 -8.68 -5.89 -3.41
CA ARG A 320 -9.91 -6.22 -2.69
C ARG A 320 -11.11 -5.63 -3.40
N GLN A 321 -12.13 -6.45 -3.63
CA GLN A 321 -13.40 -6.00 -4.14
C GLN A 321 -14.21 -5.28 -3.05
N VAL A 322 -14.67 -4.07 -3.34
CA VAL A 322 -15.51 -3.26 -2.44
C VAL A 322 -16.97 -3.26 -2.91
N LEU A 323 -17.20 -3.04 -4.20
CA LEU A 323 -18.51 -3.16 -4.85
C LEU A 323 -18.50 -4.31 -5.84
N GLN A 324 -19.52 -5.17 -5.78
CA GLN A 324 -19.67 -6.27 -6.73
C GLN A 324 -20.55 -5.88 -7.92
N PRO A 325 -20.19 -6.27 -9.15
CA PRO A 325 -21.05 -6.11 -10.31
C PRO A 325 -22.30 -6.96 -10.14
N ARG A 326 -23.46 -6.35 -10.44
CA ARG A 326 -24.77 -7.01 -10.37
C ARG A 326 -24.94 -8.04 -11.48
N THR A 327 -24.37 -7.75 -12.65
CA THR A 327 -24.36 -8.61 -13.83
C THR A 327 -23.03 -8.42 -14.54
N LEU A 328 -22.41 -9.51 -14.97
CA LEU A 328 -21.19 -9.41 -15.76
C LEU A 328 -21.54 -9.35 -17.25
N PRO A 329 -20.89 -8.48 -18.05
CA PRO A 329 -21.22 -8.36 -19.48
C PRO A 329 -21.12 -9.69 -20.22
N TRP A 330 -20.20 -10.55 -19.80
CA TRP A 330 -19.92 -11.85 -20.42
C TRP A 330 -20.80 -13.01 -19.94
N GLU A 331 -21.74 -12.78 -19.02
CA GLU A 331 -22.75 -13.77 -18.64
C GLU A 331 -24.02 -13.67 -19.50
N GLN A 332 -24.21 -12.54 -20.18
CA GLN A 332 -25.36 -12.32 -21.04
C GLN A 332 -25.09 -12.87 -22.45
N PRO A 333 -26.00 -13.69 -23.03
CA PRO A 333 -25.96 -14.02 -24.45
C PRO A 333 -26.15 -12.75 -25.28
N ARG A 334 -25.47 -12.66 -26.41
CA ARG A 334 -25.71 -11.61 -27.41
C ARG A 334 -27.10 -11.74 -28.00
#